data_AF-A0A4S4MW73-F1
#
_entry.id   AF-A0A4S4MW73-F1
#
_cell.length_a   1.000
_cell.length_b   1.000
_cell.length_c   1.000
_cell.angle_alpha   90.00
_cell.angle_beta   90.00
_cell.angle_gamma   90.00
#
_symmetry.space_group_name_H-M   'P 1'
#
loop_
_entity.id
_entity.type
_entity.pdbx_description
1 polymer ?
#
loop_
_entity_poly.entity_id
_entity_poly.type
_entity_poly.pdbx_seq_one_letter_code
_entity_poly.pdbx_strand_id
1 'polypeptide(L)'
;MSDLTALRRQLKIKSGVAKRLFKEHQTYEKEEVDQKIKLDKFVADGAEAWDIKNAGLMLEENKKLVKDVANRLGAAVQDLRELLVSAKQNPEITQDEEYLKAEEILESVSV
;
A
#
# COMPACT_ATOMS: atom_id res chain seq x y z
N MET A 1 -6.08 28.00 -16.36
CA MET A 1 -5.08 27.24 -17.14
C MET A 1 -3.93 26.69 -16.28
N SER A 2 -3.25 27.46 -15.41
CA SER A 2 -2.17 26.91 -14.55
C SER A 2 -2.68 25.90 -13.52
N ASP A 3 -3.86 26.13 -12.95
CA ASP A 3 -4.35 25.34 -11.82
C ASP A 3 -4.77 23.92 -12.20
N LEU A 4 -5.33 23.73 -13.40
CA LEU A 4 -5.65 22.40 -13.93
C LEU A 4 -4.39 21.59 -14.20
N THR A 5 -3.33 22.23 -14.70
CA THR A 5 -2.02 21.58 -14.91
C THR A 5 -1.40 21.16 -13.58
N ALA A 6 -1.49 22.00 -12.55
CA ALA A 6 -1.06 21.67 -11.20
C ALA A 6 -1.86 20.50 -10.63
N LEU A 7 -3.18 20.50 -10.81
CA LEU A 7 -4.07 19.46 -10.32
C LEU A 7 -3.79 18.09 -10.99
N ARG A 8 -3.63 18.05 -12.31
CA ARG A 8 -3.21 16.84 -13.04
C ARG A 8 -1.90 16.27 -12.51
N ARG A 9 -0.91 17.16 -12.29
CA ARG A 9 0.39 16.75 -11.74
C ARG A 9 0.23 16.17 -10.34
N GLN A 10 -0.60 16.77 -9.48
CA GLN A 10 -0.84 16.25 -8.14
C GLN A 10 -1.57 14.90 -8.16
N LEU A 11 -2.59 14.73 -9.01
CA LEU A 11 -3.29 13.46 -9.21
C LEU A 11 -2.31 12.35 -9.57
N LYS A 12 -1.44 12.61 -10.54
CA LYS A 12 -0.39 11.68 -10.97
C LYS A 12 0.60 11.33 -9.85
N ILE A 13 1.03 12.32 -9.07
CA ILE A 13 1.99 12.11 -7.97
C ILE A 13 1.35 11.27 -6.86
N LYS A 14 0.17 11.67 -6.36
CA LYS A 14 -0.48 11.02 -5.22
C LYS A 14 -0.96 9.61 -5.58
N SER A 15 -1.51 9.41 -6.77
CA SER A 15 -1.86 8.07 -7.27
C SER A 15 -0.63 7.17 -7.40
N GLY A 16 0.49 7.70 -7.91
CA GLY A 16 1.76 6.99 -7.96
C GLY A 16 2.31 6.60 -6.59
N VAL A 17 2.15 7.46 -5.57
CA VAL A 17 2.54 7.15 -4.19
C VAL A 17 1.68 6.02 -3.62
N ALA A 18 0.35 6.13 -3.70
CA ALA A 18 -0.58 5.11 -3.21
C ALA A 18 -0.31 3.75 -3.88
N LYS A 19 -0.12 3.73 -5.21
CA LYS A 19 0.18 2.50 -5.96
C LYS A 19 1.49 1.83 -5.55
N ARG A 20 2.54 2.61 -5.24
CA ARG A 20 3.82 2.05 -4.78
C ARG A 20 3.70 1.46 -3.38
N LEU A 21 3.08 2.20 -2.45
CA LEU A 21 2.85 1.72 -1.09
C LEU A 21 1.97 0.47 -1.07
N PHE A 22 0.97 0.38 -1.95
CA PHE A 22 0.15 -0.82 -2.06
C PHE A 22 0.96 -2.05 -2.51
N LYS A 23 1.84 -1.91 -3.51
CA LYS A 23 2.72 -3.01 -3.93
C LYS A 23 3.72 -3.41 -2.84
N GLU A 24 4.24 -2.43 -2.11
CA GLU A 24 5.13 -2.67 -0.96
C GLU A 24 4.40 -3.44 0.14
N HIS A 25 3.18 -3.02 0.48
CA HIS A 25 2.31 -3.72 1.43
C HIS A 25 2.08 -5.18 1.03
N GLN A 26 1.66 -5.43 -0.22
CA GLN A 26 1.44 -6.79 -0.73
C GLN A 26 2.70 -7.66 -0.68
N THR A 27 3.88 -7.06 -0.86
CA THR A 27 5.16 -7.78 -0.78
C THR A 27 5.43 -8.22 0.66
N TYR A 28 5.24 -7.33 1.64
CA TYR A 28 5.45 -7.65 3.05
C TYR A 28 4.40 -8.62 3.60
N GLU A 29 3.13 -8.51 3.18
CA GLU A 29 2.10 -9.49 3.52
C GLU A 29 2.45 -10.89 3.02
N LYS A 30 2.93 -10.99 1.78
CA LYS A 30 3.38 -12.28 1.23
C LYS A 30 4.56 -12.84 2.02
N GLU A 31 5.53 -11.99 2.35
CA GLU A 31 6.67 -12.40 3.16
C GLU A 31 6.25 -12.84 4.57
N GLU A 32 5.22 -12.22 5.17
CA GLU A 32 4.71 -12.60 6.49
C GLU A 32 4.12 -14.02 6.44
N VAL A 33 3.35 -14.31 5.39
CA VAL A 33 2.80 -15.65 5.14
C VAL A 33 3.92 -16.68 4.97
N ASP A 34 4.92 -16.38 4.14
CA ASP A 34 6.05 -17.28 3.89
C ASP A 34 6.88 -17.55 5.17
N GLN A 35 7.14 -16.52 5.97
CA GLN A 35 7.83 -16.63 7.26
C GLN A 35 7.01 -17.41 8.28
N LYS A 36 5.69 -17.23 8.31
CA LYS A 36 4.77 -18.00 9.17
C LYS A 36 4.77 -19.48 8.79
N ILE A 37 4.66 -19.81 7.50
CA ILE A 37 4.76 -21.19 7.01
C ILE A 37 6.10 -21.82 7.42
N LYS A 38 7.20 -21.07 7.31
CA LYS A 38 8.53 -21.54 7.73
C LYS A 38 8.59 -21.83 9.23
N LEU A 39 8.05 -20.94 10.07
CA LEU A 39 7.98 -21.14 11.51
C LEU A 39 7.14 -22.37 11.87
N ASP A 40 5.95 -22.50 11.28
CA ASP A 40 5.06 -23.65 11.50
C ASP A 40 5.74 -24.96 11.12
N LYS A 41 6.52 -24.95 10.02
CA LYS A 41 7.34 -26.10 9.61
C LYS A 41 8.43 -26.43 10.62
N PHE A 42 9.18 -25.44 11.14
CA PHE A 42 10.19 -25.69 12.17
C PHE A 42 9.59 -26.28 13.45
N VAL A 43 8.39 -25.85 13.84
CA VAL A 43 7.68 -26.42 14.98
C VAL A 43 7.24 -27.87 14.69
N ALA A 44 6.69 -28.13 13.50
CA ALA A 44 6.22 -29.46 13.10
C ALA A 44 7.36 -30.48 12.96
N ASP A 45 8.51 -30.06 12.42
CA ASP A 45 9.69 -30.90 12.22
C ASP A 45 10.49 -31.11 13.52
N GLY A 46 10.10 -30.44 14.62
CA GLY A 46 10.81 -30.51 15.90
C GLY A 46 12.21 -29.92 15.84
N ALA A 47 12.38 -28.82 15.09
CA ALA A 47 13.66 -28.14 14.93
C ALA A 47 14.22 -27.61 16.26
N GLU A 48 15.48 -27.18 16.26
CA GLU A 48 16.12 -26.68 17.46
C GLU A 48 15.43 -25.42 18.00
N ALA A 49 15.46 -25.26 19.33
CA ALA A 49 14.80 -24.13 20.00
C ALA A 49 15.30 -22.76 19.51
N TRP A 50 16.57 -22.68 19.10
CA TRP A 50 17.13 -21.46 18.55
C TRP A 50 16.52 -21.13 17.17
N ASP A 51 16.33 -22.11 16.29
CA ASP A 51 15.75 -21.91 14.96
C ASP A 51 14.30 -21.44 15.04
N ILE A 52 13.50 -22.07 15.90
CA ILE A 52 12.10 -21.68 16.15
C ILE A 52 12.03 -20.24 16.68
N LYS A 53 12.88 -19.92 17.67
CA LYS A 53 12.92 -18.57 18.25
C LYS A 53 13.34 -17.52 17.22
N ASN A 54 14.38 -17.82 16.44
CA ASN A 54 14.89 -16.90 15.43
C ASN A 54 13.86 -16.65 14.31
N ALA A 55 13.19 -17.71 13.81
CA ALA A 55 12.12 -17.58 12.84
C ALA A 55 10.93 -16.75 13.39
N GLY A 56 10.58 -16.95 14.67
CA GLY A 56 9.57 -16.14 15.35
C GLY A 56 9.94 -14.65 15.42
N LEU A 57 11.19 -14.32 15.75
CA LEU A 57 11.66 -12.93 15.77
C LEU A 57 11.58 -12.28 14.38
N MET A 58 11.97 -12.99 13.32
CA MET A 58 11.86 -12.49 11.96
C MET A 58 10.40 -12.23 11.55
N LEU A 59 9.49 -13.14 11.90
CA LEU A 59 8.06 -12.96 11.65
C LEU A 59 7.52 -11.71 12.37
N GLU A 60 7.90 -11.48 13.62
CA GLU A 60 7.47 -10.30 14.37
C GLU A 60 8.05 -8.98 13.81
N GLU A 61 9.29 -8.99 13.33
CA GLU A 61 9.85 -7.82 12.64
C GLU A 61 9.09 -7.53 11.35
N ASN A 62 8.77 -8.55 10.55
CA ASN A 62 8.04 -8.33 9.30
C ASN A 62 6.60 -7.85 9.55
N LYS A 63 5.90 -8.34 10.59
CA LYS A 63 4.60 -7.81 11.02
C LYS A 63 4.64 -6.31 11.32
N LYS A 64 5.73 -5.82 11.91
CA LYS A 64 5.91 -4.39 12.16
C LYS A 64 6.02 -3.61 10.84
N LEU A 65 6.72 -4.17 9.84
CA LEU A 65 6.84 -3.58 8.51
C LEU A 65 5.47 -3.52 7.80
N VAL A 66 4.71 -4.61 7.81
CA VAL A 66 3.35 -4.66 7.26
C VAL A 66 2.50 -3.55 7.88
N LYS A 67 2.52 -3.43 9.22
CA LYS A 67 1.75 -2.39 9.93
C LYS A 67 2.21 -0.97 9.58
N ASP A 68 3.52 -0.71 9.48
CA ASP A 68 4.03 0.61 9.09
C ASP A 68 3.55 1.00 7.69
N VAL A 69 3.73 0.10 6.72
CA VAL A 69 3.33 0.37 5.34
C VAL A 69 1.82 0.48 5.20
N ALA A 70 1.04 -0.30 5.95
CA ALA A 70 -0.42 -0.18 5.99
C ALA A 70 -0.86 1.21 6.46
N ASN A 71 -0.25 1.75 7.52
CA ASN A 71 -0.56 3.10 8.01
C ASN A 71 -0.19 4.17 6.96
N ARG A 72 0.98 4.05 6.34
CA ARG A 72 1.45 4.97 5.29
C ARG A 72 0.56 4.90 4.04
N LEU A 73 0.14 3.70 3.67
CA LEU A 73 -0.80 3.47 2.58
C LEU A 73 -2.14 4.14 2.90
N GLY A 74 -2.70 3.91 4.09
CA GLY A 74 -3.97 4.53 4.51
C GLY A 74 -3.93 6.06 4.42
N ALA A 75 -2.83 6.68 4.87
CA ALA A 75 -2.64 8.12 4.74
C ALA A 75 -2.57 8.58 3.26
N ALA A 76 -1.86 7.85 2.40
CA ALA A 76 -1.76 8.17 0.97
C ALA A 76 -3.10 7.98 0.22
N VAL A 77 -3.88 6.96 0.59
CA VAL A 77 -5.23 6.70 0.06
C VAL A 77 -6.17 7.84 0.45
N GLN A 78 -6.13 8.26 1.71
CA GLN A 78 -6.94 9.38 2.19
C GLN A 78 -6.59 10.68 1.46
N ASP A 79 -5.30 10.99 1.32
CA ASP A 79 -4.82 12.17 0.60
C ASP A 79 -5.21 12.16 -0.89
N LEU A 80 -5.16 11.00 -1.54
CA LEU A 80 -5.63 10.83 -2.92
C LEU A 80 -7.15 11.02 -3.02
N ARG A 81 -7.92 10.46 -2.08
CA ARG A 81 -9.39 10.58 -2.03
C ARG A 81 -9.83 12.02 -1.86
N GLU A 82 -9.21 12.77 -0.95
CA GLU A 82 -9.49 14.20 -0.76
C GLU A 82 -9.18 15.01 -2.03
N LEU A 83 -8.06 14.70 -2.70
CA LEU A 83 -7.72 15.33 -3.96
C LEU A 83 -8.75 15.03 -5.05
N LEU A 84 -9.22 13.79 -5.18
CA LEU A 84 -10.26 13.43 -6.15
C LEU A 84 -11.59 14.12 -5.87
N VAL A 85 -12.02 14.19 -4.60
CA VAL A 85 -13.24 14.91 -4.21
C VAL A 85 -13.16 16.40 -4.57
N SER A 86 -12.02 17.06 -4.32
CA SER A 86 -11.83 18.45 -4.70
C SER A 86 -11.75 18.64 -6.23
N ALA A 87 -11.06 17.72 -6.92
CA ALA A 87 -10.94 17.74 -8.38
C ALA A 87 -12.29 17.60 -9.08
N LYS A 88 -13.20 16.77 -8.54
CA LYS A 88 -14.53 16.52 -9.10
C LYS A 88 -15.42 17.77 -9.20
N GLN A 89 -15.11 18.82 -8.43
CA GLN A 89 -15.81 20.10 -8.51
C GLN A 89 -15.52 20.86 -9.82
N ASN A 90 -14.46 20.48 -10.54
CA ASN A 90 -14.08 21.08 -11.82
C ASN A 90 -14.52 20.16 -13.00
N PRO A 91 -15.55 20.54 -13.79
CA PRO A 91 -16.07 19.68 -14.85
C PRO A 91 -15.01 19.29 -15.89
N GLU A 92 -14.08 20.19 -16.19
CA GLU A 92 -13.01 20.01 -17.18
C GLU A 92 -12.01 18.89 -16.82
N ILE A 93 -11.93 18.47 -15.55
CA ILE A 93 -11.00 17.42 -15.12
C ILE A 93 -11.66 16.05 -14.93
N THR A 94 -12.98 16.01 -14.78
CA THR A 94 -13.69 14.74 -14.50
C THR A 94 -13.62 13.73 -15.65
N GLN A 95 -13.38 14.20 -16.87
CA GLN A 95 -13.16 13.36 -18.07
C GLN A 95 -11.66 13.26 -18.44
N ASP A 96 -10.77 13.82 -17.62
CA ASP A 96 -9.33 13.79 -17.87
C ASP A 96 -8.75 12.41 -17.53
N GLU A 97 -7.82 11.95 -18.36
CA GLU A 97 -7.20 10.64 -18.15
C GLU A 97 -6.50 10.50 -16.80
N GLU A 98 -5.86 11.55 -16.28
CA GLU A 98 -5.15 11.48 -15.00
C GLU A 98 -6.14 11.40 -13.83
N TYR A 99 -7.35 11.96 -13.96
CA TYR A 99 -8.41 11.81 -12.97
C TYR A 99 -8.96 10.37 -12.97
N LEU A 100 -9.30 9.83 -14.14
CA LEU A 100 -9.83 8.47 -14.26
C LEU A 100 -8.83 7.41 -13.77
N LYS A 101 -7.55 7.56 -14.12
CA LYS A 101 -6.46 6.68 -13.62
C LYS A 101 -6.31 6.80 -12.11
N ALA A 102 -6.47 7.99 -11.54
CA ALA A 102 -6.40 8.20 -10.10
C ALA A 102 -7.59 7.55 -9.37
N GLU A 103 -8.81 7.60 -9.94
CA GLU A 103 -9.97 6.86 -9.41
C GLU A 103 -9.76 5.35 -9.46
N GLU A 104 -9.32 4.80 -10.60
CA GLU A 104 -9.03 3.37 -10.74
C GLU A 104 -7.96 2.91 -9.73
N ILE A 105 -6.91 3.71 -9.55
CA ILE A 105 -5.89 3.42 -8.55
C ILE A 105 -6.51 3.45 -7.15
N LEU A 106 -7.31 4.47 -6.81
CA LEU A 106 -7.95 4.58 -5.50
C LEU A 106 -8.83 3.36 -5.20
N GLU A 107 -9.60 2.87 -6.18
CA GLU A 107 -10.40 1.64 -6.04
C GLU A 107 -9.51 0.41 -5.81
N SER A 108 -8.43 0.27 -6.57
CA SER A 108 -7.53 -0.89 -6.44
C SER A 108 -6.82 -0.99 -5.09
N VAL A 109 -6.56 0.15 -4.42
CA VAL A 109 -5.84 0.22 -3.15
C VAL A 109 -6.74 0.36 -1.93
N SER A 110 -8.03 0.66 -2.14
CA SER A 110 -9.04 0.71 -1.07
C SER A 110 -9.59 -0.70 -0.84
N VAL A 111 -8.80 -1.56 -0.20
CA VAL A 111 -9.22 -2.89 0.27
C VAL A 111 -9.83 -2.78 1.66
#